data_AF-A0A3B4TTX2-F1
#
_entry.id   AF-A0A3B4TTX2-F1
#
_cell.length_a   1.000
_cell.length_b   1.000
_cell.length_c   1.000
_cell.angle_alpha   90.00
_cell.angle_beta   90.00
_cell.angle_gamma   90.00
#
_symmetry.space_group_name_H-M   'P 1'
#
loop_
_entity.id
_entity.type
_entity.pdbx_description
1 polymer ?
#
loop_
_entity_poly.entity_id
_entity_poly.type
_entity_poly.pdbx_seq_one_letter_code
_entity_poly.pdbx_strand_id
1 'polypeptide(L)'
;MENARTDTFLITGGCGYFGYRLACSLHKKGARVLLFDTVPPIQEVPEDFVFVQGDIRDYAQVERAIAGVDCVFHIASYGMSGREQLNHHLIEAVNVQGTQNVLKGCVEHGVSRLVYTSTFNVVFGGQVIENGNESLPYLPLHLHPDHYSRTKSLAEMAVLKANGTALKDSSGVLRTCALRPAGIYGPGEQRHLPRIVGYIEKGIFRFVYGEPSSLVEFVHVDNLVSAHELAAEALTLEKQHRSAGQAYFISDEMIHHLIGPFYNFQPLLTRTEVYKTGVTHYFSMAKAKAELGYEPQEYNLDEVVQWFRCRGHGKKSCSSFLSRLLLDILFVAAFVAVALSFLPVVGS
;
A
#
# COMPACT_ATOMS: atom_id res chain seq x y z
N MET A 1 -6.14 -18.89 37.50
CA MET A 1 -5.87 -18.73 36.06
C MET A 1 -6.61 -17.47 35.66
N GLU A 2 -5.90 -16.35 35.66
CA GLU A 2 -6.43 -15.05 35.25
C GLU A 2 -6.67 -15.16 33.74
N ASN A 3 -7.92 -15.03 33.29
CA ASN A 3 -8.24 -15.06 31.86
C ASN A 3 -7.42 -13.94 31.20
N ALA A 4 -6.44 -14.29 30.36
CA ALA A 4 -5.69 -13.33 29.58
C ALA A 4 -6.71 -12.49 28.79
N ARG A 5 -6.74 -11.17 29.06
CA ARG A 5 -7.63 -10.24 28.38
C ARG A 5 -7.31 -10.28 26.88
N THR A 6 -8.30 -10.65 26.06
CA THR A 6 -8.18 -10.61 24.62
C THR A 6 -8.13 -9.16 24.14
N ASP A 7 -7.05 -8.76 23.48
CA ASP A 7 -6.93 -7.44 22.85
C ASP A 7 -8.03 -7.23 21.80
N THR A 8 -8.63 -6.04 21.80
CA THR A 8 -9.60 -5.59 20.82
C THR A 8 -8.97 -4.57 19.88
N PHE A 9 -8.90 -4.90 18.59
CA PHE A 9 -8.30 -4.08 17.54
C PHE A 9 -9.35 -3.43 16.66
N LEU A 10 -9.24 -2.12 16.45
CA LEU A 10 -9.97 -1.42 15.39
C LEU A 10 -9.09 -1.27 14.15
N ILE A 11 -9.62 -1.63 12.98
CA ILE A 11 -8.94 -1.44 11.70
C ILE A 11 -9.78 -0.50 10.84
N THR A 12 -9.34 0.76 10.73
CA THR A 12 -9.93 1.68 9.75
C THR A 12 -9.45 1.31 8.35
N GLY A 13 -10.33 1.29 7.34
CA GLY A 13 -9.99 0.72 6.04
C GLY A 13 -9.90 -0.81 6.08
N GLY A 14 -10.56 -1.43 7.07
CA GLY A 14 -10.47 -2.85 7.36
C GLY A 14 -11.10 -3.75 6.30
N CYS A 15 -11.92 -3.21 5.40
CA CYS A 15 -12.52 -3.97 4.29
C CYS A 15 -11.68 -3.84 2.99
N GLY A 16 -10.64 -3.01 3.00
CA GLY A 16 -9.67 -2.93 1.91
C GLY A 16 -8.70 -4.12 1.87
N TYR A 17 -7.96 -4.25 0.77
CA TYR A 17 -7.05 -5.37 0.51
C TYR A 17 -6.11 -5.70 1.68
N PHE A 18 -5.34 -4.71 2.15
CA PHE A 18 -4.39 -4.92 3.24
C PHE A 18 -5.09 -5.02 4.61
N GLY A 19 -6.07 -4.15 4.87
CA GLY A 19 -6.79 -4.13 6.15
C GLY A 19 -7.51 -5.45 6.45
N TYR A 20 -8.13 -6.06 5.43
CA TYR A 20 -8.79 -7.34 5.56
C TYR A 20 -7.79 -8.46 5.86
N ARG A 21 -6.62 -8.46 5.21
CA ARG A 21 -5.57 -9.46 5.45
C ARG A 21 -5.03 -9.38 6.88
N LEU A 22 -4.80 -8.17 7.38
CA LEU A 22 -4.41 -7.93 8.77
C LEU A 22 -5.48 -8.41 9.75
N ALA A 23 -6.75 -8.11 9.47
CA ALA A 23 -7.88 -8.56 10.29
C ALA A 23 -7.92 -10.09 10.43
N CYS A 24 -7.80 -10.81 9.32
CA CYS A 24 -7.77 -12.28 9.33
C CYS A 24 -6.60 -12.83 10.14
N SER A 25 -5.43 -12.21 10.06
CA SER A 25 -4.24 -12.64 10.82
C SER A 25 -4.43 -12.43 12.32
N LEU A 26 -4.87 -11.24 12.74
CA LEU A 26 -5.13 -10.91 14.14
C LEU A 26 -6.20 -11.84 14.75
N HIS A 27 -7.28 -12.10 14.02
CA HIS A 27 -8.32 -13.01 14.47
C HIS A 27 -7.83 -14.46 14.60
N LYS A 28 -7.00 -14.96 13.68
CA LYS A 28 -6.37 -16.29 13.81
C LYS A 28 -5.52 -16.40 15.08
N LYS A 29 -4.98 -15.27 15.58
CA LYS A 29 -4.25 -15.18 16.85
C LYS A 29 -5.17 -15.03 18.08
N GLY A 30 -6.49 -15.14 17.89
CA GLY A 30 -7.49 -15.08 18.95
C GLY A 30 -7.89 -13.66 19.37
N ALA A 31 -7.48 -12.62 18.63
CA ALA A 31 -7.85 -11.25 18.93
C ALA A 31 -9.28 -10.91 18.49
N ARG A 32 -9.92 -9.96 19.18
CA ARG A 32 -11.20 -9.41 18.75
C ARG A 32 -10.95 -8.30 17.73
N VAL A 33 -11.59 -8.38 16.56
CA VAL A 33 -11.34 -7.43 15.46
C VAL A 33 -12.62 -6.67 15.08
N LEU A 34 -12.49 -5.35 15.01
CA LEU A 34 -13.50 -4.42 14.50
C LEU A 34 -13.02 -3.86 13.17
N LEU A 35 -13.81 -4.06 12.11
CA LEU A 35 -13.58 -3.45 10.80
C LEU A 35 -14.37 -2.16 10.69
N PHE A 36 -13.69 -1.04 10.46
CA PHE A 36 -14.34 0.24 10.18
C PHE A 36 -14.06 0.68 8.76
N ASP A 37 -15.10 0.70 7.93
CA ASP A 37 -14.98 1.03 6.52
C ASP A 37 -16.30 1.59 5.95
N THR A 38 -16.19 2.31 4.84
CA THR A 38 -17.34 2.90 4.14
C THR A 38 -18.18 1.85 3.42
N VAL A 39 -17.56 0.74 3.05
CA VAL A 39 -18.16 -0.38 2.34
C VAL A 39 -17.96 -1.68 3.13
N PRO A 40 -18.93 -2.61 3.11
CA PRO A 40 -18.77 -3.90 3.74
C PRO A 40 -17.67 -4.74 3.05
N PRO A 41 -17.10 -5.72 3.75
CA PRO A 41 -16.12 -6.63 3.17
C PRO A 41 -16.74 -7.42 2.02
N ILE A 42 -16.01 -7.53 0.91
CA ILE A 42 -16.46 -8.28 -0.27
C ILE A 42 -16.27 -9.78 -0.06
N GLN A 43 -15.27 -10.15 0.73
CA GLN A 43 -14.97 -11.51 1.13
C GLN A 43 -15.83 -11.93 2.33
N GLU A 44 -16.10 -13.23 2.45
CA GLU A 44 -16.72 -13.79 3.66
C GLU A 44 -15.83 -13.50 4.88
N VAL A 45 -16.40 -12.84 5.88
CA VAL A 45 -15.74 -12.61 7.17
C VAL A 45 -16.07 -13.74 8.15
N PRO A 46 -15.14 -14.08 9.06
CA PRO A 46 -15.48 -14.90 10.23
C PRO A 46 -16.70 -14.33 10.97
N GLU A 47 -17.57 -15.20 11.50
CA GLU A 47 -18.85 -14.80 12.11
C GLU A 47 -18.70 -13.83 13.30
N ASP A 48 -17.54 -13.83 13.94
CA ASP A 48 -17.21 -13.01 15.11
C ASP A 48 -16.56 -11.66 14.75
N PHE A 49 -16.36 -11.37 13.47
CA PHE A 49 -15.92 -10.04 13.04
C PHE A 49 -17.03 -9.02 13.27
N VAL A 50 -16.68 -7.91 13.90
CA VAL A 50 -17.61 -6.79 14.06
C VAL A 50 -17.35 -5.78 12.94
N PHE A 51 -18.23 -5.72 11.96
CA PHE A 51 -18.20 -4.66 10.95
C PHE A 51 -18.99 -3.43 11.43
N VAL A 52 -18.33 -2.27 11.40
CA VAL A 52 -18.91 -0.97 11.69
C VAL A 52 -18.82 -0.13 10.42
N GLN A 53 -19.95 0.03 9.73
CA GLN A 53 -19.98 0.91 8.56
C GLN A 53 -19.80 2.36 9.00
N GLY A 54 -18.82 3.05 8.39
CA GLY A 54 -18.69 4.47 8.55
C GLY A 54 -17.55 5.12 7.78
N ASP A 55 -17.52 6.44 7.86
CA ASP A 55 -16.55 7.28 7.16
C ASP A 55 -15.61 7.97 8.15
N ILE A 56 -14.30 7.84 7.95
CA ILE A 56 -13.29 8.46 8.83
C ILE A 56 -13.38 9.99 8.86
N ARG A 57 -14.02 10.61 7.86
CA ARG A 57 -14.26 12.06 7.79
C ARG A 57 -15.31 12.53 8.79
N ASP A 58 -16.21 11.66 9.22
CA ASP A 58 -17.22 11.95 10.23
C ASP A 58 -16.73 11.53 11.61
N TYR A 59 -16.42 12.53 12.45
CA TYR A 59 -15.93 12.29 13.79
C TYR A 59 -16.89 11.44 14.64
N ALA A 60 -18.20 11.64 14.54
CA ALA A 60 -19.16 10.90 15.37
C ALA A 60 -19.18 9.41 14.98
N GLN A 61 -18.91 9.07 13.72
CA GLN A 61 -18.78 7.68 13.27
C GLN A 61 -17.48 7.05 13.76
N VAL A 62 -16.38 7.79 13.68
CA VAL A 62 -15.08 7.37 14.23
C VAL A 62 -15.16 7.14 15.74
N GLU A 63 -15.79 8.06 16.46
CA GLU A 63 -15.99 8.01 17.91
C GLU A 63 -16.66 6.71 18.35
N ARG A 64 -17.78 6.36 17.69
CA ARG A 64 -18.52 5.12 17.99
C ARG A 64 -17.71 3.86 17.72
N ALA A 65 -16.84 3.86 16.72
CA ALA A 65 -16.02 2.72 16.36
C ALA A 65 -14.79 2.54 17.28
N ILE A 66 -14.25 3.64 17.80
CA ILE A 66 -13.06 3.65 18.67
C ILE A 66 -13.38 3.30 20.12
N ALA A 67 -14.61 3.55 20.59
CA ALA A 67 -14.98 3.30 21.98
C ALA A 67 -14.70 1.85 22.42
N GLY A 68 -13.86 1.69 23.46
CA GLY A 68 -13.57 0.40 24.09
C GLY A 68 -12.54 -0.49 23.39
N VAL A 69 -11.80 0.02 22.39
CA VAL A 69 -10.72 -0.74 21.73
C VAL A 69 -9.36 -0.48 22.39
N ASP A 70 -8.45 -1.46 22.30
CA ASP A 70 -7.13 -1.39 22.93
C ASP A 70 -6.05 -0.81 22.00
N CYS A 71 -6.25 -0.96 20.69
CA CYS A 71 -5.31 -0.49 19.67
C CYS A 71 -6.03 -0.22 18.34
N VAL A 72 -5.59 0.82 17.63
CA VAL A 72 -6.10 1.20 16.31
C VAL A 72 -5.03 0.98 15.24
N PHE A 73 -5.36 0.22 14.20
CA PHE A 73 -4.64 0.20 12.93
C PHE A 73 -5.30 1.21 11.97
N HIS A 74 -4.62 2.33 11.72
CA HIS A 74 -5.11 3.37 10.83
C HIS A 74 -4.61 3.15 9.40
N ILE A 75 -5.39 2.43 8.60
CA ILE A 75 -5.07 2.04 7.21
C ILE A 75 -5.91 2.84 6.19
N ALA A 76 -7.09 3.32 6.58
CA ALA A 76 -8.00 4.06 5.71
C ALA A 76 -7.30 5.22 4.99
N SER A 77 -7.48 5.28 3.68
CA SER A 77 -6.69 6.14 2.80
C SER A 77 -7.38 6.29 1.44
N TYR A 78 -7.16 7.42 0.76
CA TYR A 78 -7.73 7.71 -0.57
C TYR A 78 -6.73 8.40 -1.50
N GLY A 79 -6.83 8.16 -2.81
CA GLY A 79 -6.06 8.87 -3.83
C GLY A 79 -4.73 8.23 -4.23
N MET A 80 -4.49 6.97 -3.89
CA MET A 80 -3.20 6.31 -4.17
C MET A 80 -2.92 6.20 -5.68
N SER A 81 -3.94 5.97 -6.51
CA SER A 81 -3.76 5.78 -7.95
C SER A 81 -5.06 6.00 -8.75
N GLY A 82 -4.93 6.11 -10.08
CA GLY A 82 -6.08 6.18 -11.00
C GLY A 82 -6.89 7.49 -10.89
N ARG A 83 -8.19 7.42 -11.19
CA ARG A 83 -9.08 8.59 -11.20
C ARG A 83 -9.22 9.25 -9.82
N GLU A 84 -8.98 8.51 -8.75
CA GLU A 84 -9.01 9.03 -7.37
C GLU A 84 -8.01 10.16 -7.17
N GLN A 85 -6.86 10.13 -7.86
CA GLN A 85 -5.83 11.17 -7.79
C GLN A 85 -6.32 12.55 -8.23
N LEU A 86 -7.41 12.63 -9.01
CA LEU A 86 -7.97 13.89 -9.49
C LEU A 86 -8.81 14.62 -8.43
N ASN A 87 -9.22 13.94 -7.36
CA ASN A 87 -10.10 14.52 -6.34
C ASN A 87 -9.30 14.99 -5.12
N HIS A 88 -8.56 16.09 -5.28
CA HIS A 88 -7.65 16.60 -4.25
C HIS A 88 -8.36 16.92 -2.92
N HIS A 89 -9.59 17.44 -2.98
CA HIS A 89 -10.38 17.73 -1.78
C HIS A 89 -10.70 16.46 -0.98
N LEU A 90 -11.10 15.39 -1.66
CA LEU A 90 -11.39 14.13 -0.98
C LEU A 90 -10.12 13.47 -0.43
N ILE A 91 -8.99 13.58 -1.14
CA ILE A 91 -7.68 13.10 -0.67
C ILE A 91 -7.32 13.78 0.65
N GLU A 92 -7.45 15.11 0.72
CA GLU A 92 -7.12 15.87 1.94
C GLU A 92 -8.11 15.57 3.07
N ALA A 93 -9.41 15.51 2.77
CA ALA A 93 -10.44 15.19 3.76
C ALA A 93 -10.24 13.78 4.36
N VAL A 94 -9.94 12.77 3.55
CA VAL A 94 -9.72 11.40 4.04
C VAL A 94 -8.37 11.32 4.76
N ASN A 95 -7.28 11.67 4.09
CA ASN A 95 -5.95 11.38 4.61
C ASN A 95 -5.50 12.33 5.72
N VAL A 96 -5.98 13.58 5.76
CA VAL A 96 -5.55 14.55 6.79
C VAL A 96 -6.63 14.69 7.86
N GLN A 97 -7.83 15.14 7.48
CA GLN A 97 -8.92 15.32 8.44
C GLN A 97 -9.36 13.98 9.06
N GLY A 98 -9.43 12.91 8.27
CA GLY A 98 -9.74 11.57 8.78
C GLY A 98 -8.71 11.08 9.80
N THR A 99 -7.42 11.27 9.55
CA THR A 99 -6.37 10.94 10.53
C THR A 99 -6.49 11.78 11.81
N GLN A 100 -6.81 13.08 11.69
CA GLN A 100 -7.05 13.92 12.87
C GLN A 100 -8.24 13.44 13.70
N ASN A 101 -9.32 13.00 13.04
CA ASN A 101 -10.49 12.43 13.72
C ASN A 101 -10.12 11.15 14.48
N VAL A 102 -9.32 10.26 13.89
CA VAL A 102 -8.84 9.03 14.54
C VAL A 102 -7.96 9.35 15.75
N LEU A 103 -7.00 10.27 15.61
CA LEU A 103 -6.14 10.69 16.72
C LEU A 103 -6.96 11.29 17.87
N LYS A 104 -7.92 12.17 17.54
CA LYS A 104 -8.84 12.76 18.51
C LYS A 104 -9.66 11.67 19.22
N GLY A 105 -10.22 10.73 18.47
CA GLY A 105 -11.00 9.63 19.02
C GLY A 105 -10.17 8.77 19.98
N CYS A 106 -8.92 8.44 19.62
CA CYS A 106 -8.04 7.68 20.51
C CYS A 106 -7.82 8.40 21.85
N VAL A 107 -7.52 9.70 21.82
CA VAL A 107 -7.28 10.49 23.04
C VAL A 107 -8.54 10.61 23.89
N GLU A 108 -9.70 10.89 23.27
CA GLU A 108 -10.96 11.09 23.99
C GLU A 108 -11.53 9.80 24.61
N HIS A 109 -11.23 8.63 24.03
CA HIS A 109 -11.75 7.33 24.45
C HIS A 109 -10.71 6.43 25.13
N GLY A 110 -9.55 6.97 25.52
CA GLY A 110 -8.56 6.23 26.30
C GLY A 110 -7.81 5.15 25.51
N VAL A 111 -7.79 5.22 24.18
CA VAL A 111 -7.04 4.25 23.36
C VAL A 111 -5.56 4.60 23.37
N SER A 112 -4.77 3.70 23.95
CA SER A 112 -3.35 3.95 24.24
C SER A 112 -2.40 3.65 23.09
N ARG A 113 -2.84 2.96 22.03
CA ARG A 113 -1.98 2.49 20.92
C ARG A 113 -2.58 2.80 19.56
N LEU A 114 -1.75 3.34 18.67
CA LEU A 114 -2.11 3.57 17.27
C LEU A 114 -0.94 3.23 16.33
N VAL A 115 -1.18 2.34 15.37
CA VAL A 115 -0.25 2.04 14.27
C VAL A 115 -0.81 2.64 12.98
N TYR A 116 -0.04 3.50 12.35
CA TYR A 116 -0.42 4.20 11.12
C TYR A 116 0.31 3.62 9.91
N THR A 117 -0.45 3.26 8.88
CA THR A 117 0.12 2.84 7.60
C THR A 117 0.45 4.08 6.76
N SER A 118 1.73 4.45 6.73
CA SER A 118 2.27 5.53 5.92
C SER A 118 2.77 5.02 4.56
N THR A 119 3.85 5.57 4.01
CA THR A 119 4.46 5.18 2.73
C THR A 119 5.87 5.75 2.63
N PHE A 120 6.78 5.10 1.90
CA PHE A 120 8.09 5.69 1.60
C PHE A 120 8.00 7.01 0.81
N ASN A 121 6.88 7.29 0.13
CA ASN A 121 6.65 8.53 -0.61
C ASN A 121 6.71 9.79 0.29
N VAL A 122 6.69 9.65 1.62
CA VAL A 122 6.85 10.79 2.54
C VAL A 122 8.25 11.41 2.50
N VAL A 123 9.27 10.66 2.04
CA VAL A 123 10.65 11.14 1.85
C VAL A 123 11.07 11.16 0.37
N PHE A 124 10.26 10.62 -0.53
CA PHE A 124 10.61 10.39 -1.94
C PHE A 124 9.73 11.20 -2.90
N GLY A 125 10.37 11.87 -3.85
CA GLY A 125 9.75 12.67 -4.91
C GLY A 125 10.37 12.46 -6.30
N GLY A 126 11.12 11.38 -6.50
CA GLY A 126 11.82 11.08 -7.75
C GLY A 126 13.33 11.30 -7.73
N GLN A 127 13.92 11.55 -6.56
CA GLN A 127 15.38 11.59 -6.37
C GLN A 127 15.95 10.18 -6.14
N VAL A 128 17.21 9.96 -6.49
CA VAL A 128 17.91 8.70 -6.18
C VAL A 128 18.09 8.56 -4.66
N ILE A 129 17.75 7.39 -4.12
CA ILE A 129 17.96 7.05 -2.71
C ILE A 129 18.57 5.65 -2.64
N GLU A 130 19.79 5.53 -2.14
CA GLU A 130 20.43 4.23 -1.97
C GLU A 130 20.59 3.93 -0.48
N ASN A 131 19.95 2.85 -0.02
CA ASN A 131 19.96 2.41 1.36
C ASN A 131 19.52 3.51 2.36
N GLY A 132 18.50 4.26 1.98
CA GLY A 132 17.98 5.36 2.79
C GLY A 132 17.38 4.87 4.11
N ASN A 133 17.56 5.57 5.22
CA ASN A 133 16.98 5.17 6.52
C ASN A 133 16.06 6.26 7.09
N GLU A 134 15.50 6.01 8.27
CA GLU A 134 14.49 6.90 8.88
C GLU A 134 15.00 8.27 9.30
N SER A 135 16.33 8.53 9.21
CA SER A 135 16.90 9.87 9.38
C SER A 135 16.69 10.79 8.17
N LEU A 136 16.27 10.24 7.02
CA LEU A 136 15.94 11.05 5.85
C LEU A 136 14.84 12.07 6.19
N PRO A 137 15.01 13.34 5.79
CA PRO A 137 13.99 14.35 6.04
C PRO A 137 12.75 14.05 5.22
N TYR A 138 11.59 14.49 5.73
CA TYR A 138 10.39 14.57 4.90
C TYR A 138 10.68 15.37 3.64
N LEU A 139 10.14 14.92 2.51
CA LEU A 139 10.20 15.70 1.29
C LEU A 139 9.42 17.01 1.52
N PRO A 140 9.97 18.18 1.15
CA PRO A 140 9.25 19.44 1.22
C PRO A 140 7.88 19.33 0.53
N LEU A 141 6.82 19.80 1.18
CA LEU A 141 5.44 19.49 0.77
C LEU A 141 5.09 19.90 -0.67
N HIS A 142 5.75 20.92 -1.20
CA HIS A 142 5.56 21.43 -2.57
C HIS A 142 6.31 20.62 -3.64
N LEU A 143 7.20 19.71 -3.24
CA LEU A 143 7.97 18.84 -4.13
C LEU A 143 7.33 17.45 -4.30
N HIS A 144 6.26 17.13 -3.58
CA HIS A 144 5.59 15.85 -3.78
C HIS A 144 4.98 15.77 -5.19
N PRO A 145 5.19 14.64 -5.90
CA PRO A 145 4.71 14.47 -7.28
C PRO A 145 3.20 14.25 -7.37
N ASP A 146 2.53 13.98 -6.25
CA ASP A 146 1.09 13.76 -6.18
C ASP A 146 0.50 14.21 -4.83
N HIS A 147 -0.80 14.56 -4.83
CA HIS A 147 -1.51 15.04 -3.64
C HIS A 147 -1.59 13.98 -2.54
N TYR A 148 -1.70 12.69 -2.91
CA TYR A 148 -1.74 11.60 -1.95
C TYR A 148 -0.47 11.57 -1.09
N SER A 149 0.70 11.54 -1.71
CA SER A 149 2.00 11.52 -1.04
C SER A 149 2.17 12.72 -0.11
N ARG A 150 1.78 13.93 -0.56
CA ARG A 150 1.77 15.13 0.28
C ARG A 150 0.89 14.96 1.52
N THR A 151 -0.33 14.45 1.35
CA THR A 151 -1.25 14.25 2.49
C THR A 151 -0.79 13.16 3.44
N LYS A 152 -0.12 12.10 2.93
CA LYS A 152 0.48 11.07 3.80
C LYS A 152 1.62 11.62 4.65
N SER A 153 2.44 12.55 4.13
CA SER A 153 3.44 13.26 4.93
C SER A 153 2.80 14.08 6.05
N LEU A 154 1.74 14.86 5.74
CA LEU A 154 1.00 15.64 6.73
C LEU A 154 0.42 14.77 7.85
N ALA A 155 -0.18 13.65 7.47
CA ALA A 155 -0.78 12.71 8.40
C ALA A 155 0.26 11.97 9.24
N GLU A 156 1.38 11.51 8.66
CA GLU A 156 2.47 10.88 9.43
C GLU A 156 3.06 11.85 10.45
N MET A 157 3.32 13.11 10.05
CA MET A 157 3.79 14.14 10.97
C MET A 157 2.80 14.38 12.13
N ALA A 158 1.49 14.42 11.85
CA ALA A 158 0.46 14.57 12.87
C ALA A 158 0.41 13.37 13.83
N VAL A 159 0.51 12.15 13.31
CA VAL A 159 0.54 10.91 14.09
C VAL A 159 1.75 10.88 15.02
N LEU A 160 2.96 11.07 14.48
CA LEU A 160 4.18 11.04 15.30
C LEU A 160 4.22 12.17 16.33
N LYS A 161 3.69 13.35 16.00
CA LYS A 161 3.55 14.46 16.95
C LYS A 161 2.56 14.15 18.09
N ALA A 162 1.54 13.34 17.83
CA ALA A 162 0.55 12.97 18.85
C ALA A 162 1.07 11.94 19.85
N ASN A 163 2.21 11.30 19.59
CA ASN A 163 2.87 10.42 20.54
C ASN A 163 3.16 11.14 21.87
N GLY A 164 2.78 10.52 22.99
CA GLY A 164 2.94 11.10 24.33
C GLY A 164 1.80 12.03 24.76
N THR A 165 0.76 12.22 23.93
CA THR A 165 -0.43 13.00 24.31
C THR A 165 -1.17 12.30 25.45
N ALA A 166 -1.49 13.02 26.53
CA ALA A 166 -2.24 12.48 27.66
C ALA A 166 -3.65 12.05 27.24
N LEU A 167 -4.08 10.86 27.65
CA LEU A 167 -5.41 10.34 27.42
C LEU A 167 -6.42 11.02 28.34
N LYS A 168 -7.65 11.23 27.86
CA LYS A 168 -8.69 11.98 28.58
C LYS A 168 -9.14 11.31 29.89
N ASP A 169 -9.10 9.98 29.92
CA ASP A 169 -9.42 9.17 31.10
C ASP A 169 -8.27 9.07 32.11
N SER A 170 -7.14 9.76 31.87
CA SER A 170 -5.93 9.73 32.69
C SER A 170 -5.28 8.33 32.81
N SER A 171 -5.63 7.37 31.95
CA SER A 171 -5.07 6.02 31.96
C SER A 171 -3.61 5.96 31.47
N GLY A 172 -3.12 7.03 30.83
CA GLY A 172 -1.74 7.14 30.36
C GLY A 172 -1.60 8.12 29.20
N VAL A 173 -0.80 7.73 28.22
CA VAL A 173 -0.53 8.51 27.01
C VAL A 173 -0.81 7.70 25.75
N LEU A 174 -1.21 8.38 24.68
CA LEU A 174 -1.28 7.83 23.34
C LEU A 174 0.13 7.52 22.84
N ARG A 175 0.36 6.29 22.42
CA ARG A 175 1.61 5.84 21.81
C ARG A 175 1.36 5.51 20.35
N THR A 176 2.14 6.10 19.47
CA THR A 176 1.92 5.98 18.03
C THR A 176 3.14 5.41 17.33
N CYS A 177 2.95 4.60 16.30
CA CYS A 177 3.99 4.13 15.39
C CYS A 177 3.55 4.35 13.94
N ALA A 178 4.48 4.68 13.04
CA ALA A 178 4.23 4.80 11.60
C ALA A 178 5.05 3.78 10.81
N LEU A 179 4.42 3.06 9.89
CA LEU A 179 5.10 2.14 8.98
C LEU A 179 5.11 2.72 7.58
N ARG A 180 6.28 2.78 6.93
CA ARG A 180 6.51 3.29 5.57
C ARG A 180 6.71 2.10 4.62
N PRO A 181 5.65 1.40 4.21
CA PRO A 181 5.77 0.28 3.30
C PRO A 181 6.20 0.70 1.90
N ALA A 182 6.92 -0.20 1.25
CA ALA A 182 7.15 -0.27 -0.18
C ALA A 182 5.85 -0.61 -0.96
N GLY A 183 5.95 -0.81 -2.28
CA GLY A 183 4.80 -1.24 -3.09
C GLY A 183 4.25 -2.59 -2.61
N ILE A 184 2.98 -2.65 -2.25
CA ILE A 184 2.38 -3.88 -1.70
C ILE A 184 2.02 -4.84 -2.85
N TYR A 185 2.47 -6.08 -2.76
CA TYR A 185 2.07 -7.15 -3.68
C TYR A 185 1.54 -8.38 -2.92
N GLY A 186 0.91 -9.30 -3.63
CA GLY A 186 0.42 -10.56 -3.07
C GLY A 186 -0.96 -10.97 -3.61
N PRO A 187 -1.44 -12.16 -3.23
CA PRO A 187 -2.77 -12.65 -3.62
C PRO A 187 -3.89 -11.75 -3.10
N GLY A 188 -4.73 -11.24 -4.01
CA GLY A 188 -5.84 -10.36 -3.66
C GLY A 188 -5.62 -8.89 -3.96
N GLU A 189 -4.45 -8.50 -4.47
CA GLU A 189 -4.18 -7.13 -4.88
C GLU A 189 -5.04 -6.77 -6.10
N GLN A 190 -5.82 -5.68 -5.99
CA GLN A 190 -6.83 -5.31 -6.99
C GLN A 190 -6.51 -4.01 -7.75
N ARG A 191 -5.48 -3.25 -7.36
CA ARG A 191 -5.22 -1.91 -7.94
C ARG A 191 -4.12 -1.95 -9.00
N HIS A 192 -2.99 -2.58 -8.73
CA HIS A 192 -1.81 -2.54 -9.59
C HIS A 192 -1.66 -3.80 -10.46
N LEU A 193 -1.77 -4.98 -9.87
CA LEU A 193 -1.57 -6.25 -10.52
C LEU A 193 -2.65 -6.57 -11.58
N PRO A 194 -3.96 -6.31 -11.37
CA PRO A 194 -4.96 -6.56 -12.42
C PRO A 194 -4.80 -5.64 -13.64
N ARG A 195 -4.29 -4.42 -13.46
CA ARG A 195 -3.96 -3.53 -14.59
C ARG A 195 -2.87 -4.16 -15.42
N ILE A 196 -1.78 -4.60 -14.77
CA ILE A 196 -0.66 -5.27 -15.42
C ILE A 196 -1.14 -6.55 -16.14
N VAL A 197 -1.91 -7.41 -15.47
CA VAL A 197 -2.48 -8.64 -16.05
C VAL A 197 -3.38 -8.32 -17.26
N GLY A 198 -4.26 -7.32 -17.16
CA GLY A 198 -5.13 -6.92 -18.27
C GLY A 198 -4.37 -6.37 -19.48
N TYR A 199 -3.22 -5.71 -19.28
CA TYR A 199 -2.35 -5.28 -20.38
C TYR A 199 -1.58 -6.46 -21.01
N ILE A 200 -1.17 -7.44 -20.20
CA ILE A 200 -0.57 -8.71 -20.69
C ILE A 200 -1.59 -9.47 -21.57
N GLU A 201 -2.83 -9.61 -21.09
CA GLU A 201 -3.90 -10.31 -21.82
C GLU A 201 -4.25 -9.65 -23.16
N LYS A 202 -4.17 -8.31 -23.24
CA LYS A 202 -4.46 -7.54 -24.45
C LYS A 202 -3.30 -7.47 -25.45
N GLY A 203 -2.13 -8.03 -25.11
CA GLY A 203 -0.98 -8.09 -26.03
C GLY A 203 -0.32 -6.74 -26.33
N ILE A 204 -0.55 -5.71 -25.51
CA ILE A 204 -0.06 -4.33 -25.71
C ILE A 204 1.41 -4.18 -25.22
N PHE A 205 2.19 -5.29 -25.13
CA PHE A 205 3.46 -5.39 -24.41
C PHE A 205 4.73 -5.16 -25.29
N ARG A 206 5.28 -3.92 -25.38
CA ARG A 206 6.70 -3.62 -25.74
C ARG A 206 7.12 -2.15 -25.38
N PHE A 207 8.35 -1.92 -24.88
CA PHE A 207 9.14 -0.64 -24.69
C PHE A 207 9.40 -0.11 -23.25
N VAL A 208 10.56 0.57 -23.07
CA VAL A 208 11.32 0.87 -21.82
C VAL A 208 11.38 2.37 -21.48
N TYR A 209 11.41 2.71 -20.18
CA TYR A 209 11.79 4.03 -19.62
C TYR A 209 12.68 3.85 -18.37
N GLY A 210 13.75 4.63 -18.22
CA GLY A 210 14.72 4.54 -17.12
C GLY A 210 15.86 3.53 -17.36
N GLU A 211 16.90 3.54 -16.52
CA GLU A 211 17.99 2.56 -16.64
C GLU A 211 17.52 1.16 -16.22
N PRO A 212 17.82 0.09 -16.98
CA PRO A 212 17.47 -1.30 -16.63
C PRO A 212 17.96 -1.77 -15.25
N SER A 213 18.94 -1.07 -14.67
CA SER A 213 19.50 -1.27 -13.33
C SER A 213 18.71 -0.59 -12.21
N SER A 214 17.63 0.14 -12.51
CA SER A 214 16.87 0.89 -11.49
C SER A 214 16.25 -0.05 -10.46
N LEU A 215 16.59 0.15 -9.18
CA LEU A 215 16.10 -0.70 -8.09
C LEU A 215 14.85 -0.08 -7.46
N VAL A 216 13.77 -0.86 -7.34
CA VAL A 216 12.51 -0.48 -6.68
C VAL A 216 12.11 -1.59 -5.70
N GLU A 217 11.70 -1.20 -4.50
CA GLU A 217 11.28 -2.16 -3.46
C GLU A 217 9.78 -2.47 -3.51
N PHE A 218 9.47 -3.71 -3.14
CA PHE A 218 8.12 -4.18 -2.90
C PHE A 218 8.06 -4.90 -1.55
N VAL A 219 6.87 -5.04 -1.00
CA VAL A 219 6.60 -5.78 0.24
C VAL A 219 5.42 -6.71 0.02
N HIS A 220 5.59 -7.98 0.37
CA HIS A 220 4.52 -8.96 0.33
C HIS A 220 3.48 -8.62 1.39
N VAL A 221 2.20 -8.76 1.05
CA VAL A 221 1.09 -8.39 1.94
C VAL A 221 1.19 -9.08 3.30
N ASP A 222 1.62 -10.34 3.35
CA ASP A 222 1.75 -11.09 4.61
C ASP A 222 2.97 -10.66 5.43
N ASN A 223 4.06 -10.22 4.79
CA ASN A 223 5.18 -9.56 5.49
C ASN A 223 4.75 -8.21 6.06
N LEU A 224 3.95 -7.45 5.31
CA LEU A 224 3.40 -6.19 5.80
C LEU A 224 2.44 -6.39 6.98
N VAL A 225 1.64 -7.45 6.96
CA VAL A 225 0.79 -7.86 8.10
C VAL A 225 1.66 -8.13 9.32
N SER A 226 2.69 -8.97 9.18
CA SER A 226 3.64 -9.27 10.25
C SER A 226 4.27 -7.99 10.83
N ALA A 227 4.73 -7.07 9.97
CA ALA A 227 5.29 -5.80 10.40
C ALA A 227 4.31 -4.94 11.23
N HIS A 228 3.03 -4.90 10.86
CA HIS A 228 2.01 -4.16 11.61
C HIS A 228 1.73 -4.80 12.97
N GLU A 229 1.65 -6.13 13.02
CA GLU A 229 1.46 -6.86 14.28
C GLU A 229 2.65 -6.64 15.22
N LEU A 230 3.88 -6.76 14.72
CA LEU A 230 5.10 -6.50 15.48
C LEU A 230 5.17 -5.04 15.96
N ALA A 231 4.75 -4.08 15.12
CA ALA A 231 4.70 -2.68 15.53
C ALA A 231 3.69 -2.44 16.66
N ALA A 232 2.52 -3.08 16.62
CA ALA A 232 1.51 -2.98 17.67
C ALA A 232 1.93 -3.69 18.97
N GLU A 233 2.60 -4.83 18.87
CA GLU A 233 3.22 -5.54 19.99
C GLU A 233 4.33 -4.68 20.62
N ALA A 234 5.18 -4.03 19.80
CA ALA A 234 6.23 -3.13 20.26
C ALA A 234 5.71 -1.87 20.98
N LEU A 235 4.43 -1.51 20.83
CA LEU A 235 3.79 -0.42 21.59
C LEU A 235 3.34 -0.86 22.99
N THR A 236 3.31 -2.16 23.30
CA THR A 236 2.91 -2.69 24.61
C THR A 236 3.94 -2.36 25.70
N LEU A 237 3.50 -2.45 26.96
CA LEU A 237 4.38 -2.30 28.11
C LEU A 237 5.45 -3.41 28.16
N GLU A 238 5.08 -4.64 27.78
CA GLU A 238 5.98 -5.80 27.74
C GLU A 238 7.18 -5.57 26.83
N LYS A 239 6.97 -4.86 25.71
CA LYS A 239 8.03 -4.45 24.78
C LYS A 239 8.59 -3.06 25.08
N GLN A 240 8.31 -2.51 26.26
CA GLN A 240 8.81 -1.21 26.72
C GLN A 240 8.45 -0.04 25.78
N HIS A 241 7.34 -0.16 25.05
CA HIS A 241 6.88 0.86 24.10
C HIS A 241 7.93 1.22 23.04
N ARG A 242 8.78 0.26 22.65
CA ARG A 242 9.94 0.48 21.78
C ARG A 242 9.61 1.19 20.46
N SER A 243 8.42 0.96 19.91
CA SER A 243 7.97 1.60 18.66
C SER A 243 7.27 2.96 18.84
N ALA A 244 7.13 3.46 20.07
CA ALA A 244 6.45 4.72 20.34
C ALA A 244 7.20 5.92 19.77
N GLY A 245 6.51 6.73 18.97
CA GLY A 245 7.04 7.91 18.30
C GLY A 245 7.97 7.59 17.13
N GLN A 246 8.05 6.31 16.71
CA GLN A 246 8.97 5.87 15.68
C GLN A 246 8.28 5.68 14.32
N ALA A 247 9.05 5.93 13.26
CA ALA A 247 8.74 5.45 11.92
C ALA A 247 9.69 4.30 11.53
N TYR A 248 9.25 3.44 10.61
CA TYR A 248 10.03 2.31 10.09
C TYR A 248 9.81 2.11 8.59
N PHE A 249 10.87 1.91 7.81
CA PHE A 249 10.73 1.41 6.44
C PHE A 249 10.47 -0.09 6.43
N ILE A 250 9.46 -0.51 5.68
CA ILE A 250 9.05 -1.92 5.57
C ILE A 250 9.10 -2.32 4.08
N SER A 251 10.05 -3.19 3.74
CA SER A 251 10.18 -3.84 2.44
C SER A 251 10.40 -5.33 2.63
N ASP A 252 10.47 -6.09 1.54
CA ASP A 252 11.07 -7.42 1.55
C ASP A 252 12.55 -7.32 1.18
N GLU A 253 13.34 -8.33 1.52
CA GLU A 253 14.72 -8.38 1.01
C GLU A 253 14.68 -8.44 -0.52
N MET A 254 15.18 -7.37 -1.14
CA MET A 254 15.64 -7.27 -2.53
C MET A 254 15.05 -8.33 -3.47
N ILE A 255 13.84 -8.11 -4.01
CA ILE A 255 13.30 -8.85 -5.17
C ILE A 255 14.08 -8.45 -6.43
N HIS A 256 15.41 -8.56 -6.40
CA HIS A 256 16.33 -8.13 -7.45
C HIS A 256 16.81 -9.28 -8.32
N HIS A 257 16.81 -10.53 -7.83
CA HIS A 257 17.40 -11.63 -8.60
C HIS A 257 16.43 -12.43 -9.47
N LEU A 258 15.12 -12.44 -9.19
CA LEU A 258 14.19 -13.28 -9.94
C LEU A 258 13.59 -12.63 -11.19
N ILE A 259 13.62 -11.30 -11.29
CA ILE A 259 12.82 -10.57 -12.29
C ILE A 259 13.68 -9.86 -13.35
N GLY A 260 14.99 -9.69 -13.11
CA GLY A 260 15.94 -9.08 -14.05
C GLY A 260 15.89 -9.63 -15.49
N PRO A 261 15.65 -10.94 -15.71
CA PRO A 261 15.51 -11.48 -17.07
C PRO A 261 14.12 -11.32 -17.71
N PHE A 262 13.08 -10.99 -16.93
CA PHE A 262 11.67 -11.08 -17.36
C PHE A 262 10.93 -9.74 -17.45
N TYR A 263 11.55 -8.63 -17.04
CA TYR A 263 10.93 -7.30 -17.11
C TYR A 263 11.50 -6.46 -18.24
N ASN A 264 10.72 -6.36 -19.32
CA ASN A 264 11.00 -5.44 -20.42
C ASN A 264 9.69 -4.83 -20.94
N PHE A 265 8.99 -4.01 -20.13
CA PHE A 265 7.75 -3.33 -20.54
C PHE A 265 7.17 -2.30 -19.54
N GLN A 266 6.40 -1.31 -20.03
CA GLN A 266 5.41 -0.52 -19.26
C GLN A 266 4.06 -0.31 -19.99
N PRO A 267 2.92 -0.23 -19.28
CA PRO A 267 1.64 0.28 -19.79
C PRO A 267 1.51 1.83 -19.67
N LEU A 268 0.35 2.40 -20.02
CA LEU A 268 0.00 3.83 -19.80
C LEU A 268 0.10 4.19 -18.31
N LEU A 269 1.28 4.61 -17.86
CA LEU A 269 1.56 5.08 -16.50
C LEU A 269 1.36 6.59 -16.40
N THR A 270 0.84 7.05 -15.27
CA THR A 270 0.81 8.50 -14.98
C THR A 270 2.22 9.02 -14.75
N ARG A 271 2.44 10.34 -14.91
CA ARG A 271 3.74 10.98 -14.65
C ARG A 271 4.30 10.61 -13.27
N THR A 272 3.42 10.48 -12.27
CA THR A 272 3.74 10.05 -10.91
C THR A 272 4.26 8.61 -10.85
N GLU A 273 3.65 7.69 -11.59
CA GLU A 273 4.08 6.29 -11.64
C GLU A 273 5.45 6.17 -12.32
N VAL A 274 5.74 6.98 -13.34
CA VAL A 274 7.06 7.05 -14.00
C VAL A 274 8.16 7.49 -13.03
N TYR A 275 7.91 8.51 -12.19
CA TYR A 275 8.88 8.92 -11.18
C TYR A 275 9.12 7.84 -10.11
N LYS A 276 8.09 7.07 -9.77
CA LYS A 276 8.17 6.01 -8.76
C LYS A 276 8.83 4.73 -9.24
N THR A 277 9.00 4.53 -10.55
CA THR A 277 9.63 3.29 -11.07
C THR A 277 10.87 3.55 -11.92
N GLY A 278 11.12 4.79 -12.33
CA GLY A 278 12.19 5.16 -13.25
C GLY A 278 13.50 5.61 -12.59
N VAL A 279 13.59 5.55 -11.26
CA VAL A 279 14.74 6.01 -10.47
C VAL A 279 15.03 5.01 -9.37
N THR A 280 16.29 4.63 -9.17
CA THR A 280 16.73 3.78 -8.06
C THR A 280 16.37 4.39 -6.72
N HIS A 281 15.55 3.69 -5.95
CA HIS A 281 15.25 4.02 -4.56
C HIS A 281 15.02 2.75 -3.74
N TYR A 282 15.80 2.58 -2.66
CA TYR A 282 15.60 1.53 -1.68
C TYR A 282 16.00 1.99 -0.28
N PHE A 283 15.36 1.40 0.73
CA PHE A 283 15.43 1.83 2.12
C PHE A 283 15.92 0.72 3.04
N SER A 284 16.66 1.11 4.07
CA SER A 284 17.20 0.19 5.06
C SER A 284 16.11 -0.28 6.02
N MET A 285 15.94 -1.59 6.13
CA MET A 285 15.10 -2.23 7.15
C MET A 285 15.83 -2.45 8.48
N ALA A 286 17.06 -1.97 8.64
CA ALA A 286 17.90 -2.28 9.80
C ALA A 286 17.23 -1.89 11.12
N LYS A 287 16.53 -0.74 11.14
CA LYS A 287 15.79 -0.29 12.31
C LYS A 287 14.59 -1.18 12.63
N ALA A 288 13.82 -1.57 11.62
CA ALA A 288 12.68 -2.49 11.79
C ALA A 288 13.15 -3.86 12.31
N LYS A 289 14.26 -4.39 11.78
CA LYS A 289 14.91 -5.62 12.28
C LYS A 289 15.31 -5.50 13.75
N ALA A 290 16.04 -4.43 14.10
CA ALA A 290 16.58 -4.24 15.45
C ALA A 290 15.50 -3.96 16.51
N GLU A 291 14.51 -3.12 16.18
CA GLU A 291 13.53 -2.66 17.14
C GLU A 291 12.27 -3.52 17.17
N LEU A 292 11.77 -3.96 16.02
CA LEU A 292 10.53 -4.74 15.93
C LEU A 292 10.78 -6.26 15.84
N GLY A 293 12.01 -6.70 15.55
CA GLY A 293 12.27 -8.10 15.21
C GLY A 293 11.73 -8.48 13.84
N TYR A 294 11.59 -7.51 12.92
CA TYR A 294 11.03 -7.73 11.61
C TYR A 294 11.98 -8.55 10.72
N GLU A 295 11.62 -9.80 10.43
CA GLU A 295 12.34 -10.68 9.51
C GLU A 295 11.41 -11.08 8.35
N PRO A 296 11.54 -10.44 7.16
CA PRO A 296 10.68 -10.74 6.03
C PRO A 296 10.87 -12.19 5.59
N GLN A 297 9.75 -12.89 5.38
CA GLN A 297 9.77 -14.22 4.77
C GLN A 297 9.90 -14.07 3.25
N GLU A 298 10.55 -15.04 2.60
CA GLU A 298 10.62 -15.08 1.14
C GLU A 298 9.29 -15.55 0.55
N TYR A 299 8.70 -14.73 -0.33
CA TYR A 299 7.50 -15.07 -1.08
C TYR A 299 7.78 -15.10 -2.58
N ASN A 300 7.24 -16.12 -3.27
CA ASN A 300 7.37 -16.28 -4.72
C ASN A 300 6.13 -15.72 -5.43
N LEU A 301 6.33 -14.95 -6.50
CA LEU A 301 5.27 -14.43 -7.37
C LEU A 301 4.35 -15.51 -7.97
N ASP A 302 4.76 -16.77 -7.99
CA ASP A 302 3.93 -17.89 -8.45
C ASP A 302 2.58 -17.93 -7.74
N GLU A 303 2.51 -17.63 -6.44
CA GLU A 303 1.22 -17.63 -5.73
C GLU A 303 0.27 -16.55 -6.24
N VAL A 304 0.81 -15.38 -6.62
CA VAL A 304 0.07 -14.28 -7.21
C VAL A 304 -0.46 -14.71 -8.58
N VAL A 305 0.41 -15.33 -9.40
CA VAL A 305 0.04 -15.86 -10.71
C VAL A 305 -1.07 -16.91 -10.60
N GLN A 306 -0.95 -17.85 -9.65
CA GLN A 306 -1.98 -18.86 -9.42
C GLN A 306 -3.29 -18.25 -8.93
N TRP A 307 -3.24 -17.24 -8.06
CA TRP A 307 -4.43 -16.54 -7.59
C TRP A 307 -5.21 -15.90 -8.75
N PHE A 308 -4.52 -15.25 -9.69
CA PHE A 308 -5.16 -14.70 -10.90
C PHE A 308 -5.71 -15.81 -11.81
N ARG A 309 -4.95 -16.90 -12.02
CA ARG A 309 -5.39 -18.05 -12.83
C ARG A 309 -6.66 -18.69 -12.31
N CYS A 310 -6.75 -18.93 -10.99
CA CYS A 310 -7.95 -19.47 -10.35
C CYS A 310 -9.19 -18.58 -10.52
N ARG A 311 -9.00 -17.28 -10.80
CA ARG A 311 -10.07 -16.31 -11.06
C ARG A 311 -10.34 -16.07 -12.55
N GLY A 312 -9.82 -16.94 -13.42
CA GLY A 312 -10.10 -16.92 -14.85
C GLY A 312 -9.24 -15.97 -15.68
N HIS A 313 -8.17 -15.41 -15.09
CA HIS A 313 -7.18 -14.61 -15.80
C HIS A 313 -6.07 -15.49 -16.41
N GLY A 314 -5.50 -15.05 -17.53
CA GLY A 314 -4.50 -15.79 -18.31
C GLY A 314 -5.00 -16.16 -19.71
N LYS A 315 -4.05 -16.46 -20.63
CA LYS A 315 -4.41 -16.81 -22.02
C LYS A 315 -5.38 -17.99 -22.05
N LYS A 316 -6.65 -17.72 -22.41
CA LYS A 316 -7.51 -18.76 -22.99
C LYS A 316 -6.77 -19.30 -24.21
N SER A 317 -6.52 -20.61 -24.25
CA SER A 317 -5.95 -21.29 -25.40
C SER A 317 -6.95 -21.25 -26.56
N CYS A 318 -7.09 -20.10 -27.22
CA CYS A 318 -7.86 -19.93 -28.44
C CYS A 318 -7.58 -18.56 -29.08
N SER A 319 -6.41 -18.42 -29.71
CA SER A 319 -6.32 -17.60 -30.92
C SER A 319 -5.51 -18.43 -31.91
N SER A 320 -6.15 -18.99 -32.94
CA SER A 320 -5.46 -19.78 -33.96
C SER A 320 -4.35 -18.91 -34.57
N PHE A 321 -3.16 -19.47 -34.76
CA PHE A 321 -2.00 -18.86 -35.41
C PHE A 321 -2.37 -17.99 -36.64
N LEU A 322 -3.35 -18.44 -37.42
CA LEU A 322 -3.93 -17.75 -38.58
C LEU A 322 -4.45 -16.33 -38.29
N SER A 323 -5.09 -16.09 -37.14
CA SER A 323 -5.69 -14.77 -36.84
C SER A 323 -4.63 -13.72 -36.54
N ARG A 324 -3.47 -14.13 -35.97
CA ARG A 324 -2.33 -13.22 -35.74
C ARG A 324 -1.58 -12.94 -37.03
N LEU A 325 -1.35 -13.97 -37.84
CA LEU A 325 -0.70 -13.83 -39.14
C LEU A 325 -1.46 -12.87 -40.07
N LEU A 326 -2.80 -12.95 -40.10
CA LEU A 326 -3.62 -12.04 -40.90
C LEU A 326 -3.52 -10.58 -40.41
N LEU A 327 -3.47 -10.37 -39.08
CA LEU A 327 -3.34 -9.04 -38.50
C LEU A 327 -1.97 -8.42 -38.79
N ASP A 328 -0.90 -9.22 -38.71
CA ASP A 328 0.47 -8.81 -39.01
C ASP A 328 0.62 -8.46 -40.49
N ILE A 329 0.03 -9.25 -41.40
CA ILE A 329 0.00 -8.95 -42.84
C ILE A 329 -0.73 -7.63 -43.11
N LEU A 330 -1.87 -7.39 -42.47
CA LEU A 330 -2.61 -6.13 -42.61
C LEU A 330 -1.81 -4.93 -42.10
N PHE A 331 -1.10 -5.07 -40.99
CA PHE A 331 -0.23 -4.01 -40.45
C PHE A 331 0.95 -3.70 -41.38
N VAL A 332 1.61 -4.74 -41.91
CA VAL A 332 2.72 -4.57 -42.86
C VAL A 332 2.20 -3.92 -44.15
N ALA A 333 1.06 -4.34 -44.67
CA ALA A 333 0.46 -3.75 -45.87
C ALA A 333 0.10 -2.27 -45.68
N ALA A 334 -0.48 -1.91 -44.52
CA ALA A 334 -0.79 -0.53 -44.18
C ALA A 334 0.49 0.32 -44.03
N PHE A 335 1.53 -0.22 -43.38
CA PHE A 335 2.82 0.47 -43.23
C PHE A 335 3.51 0.69 -44.58
N VAL A 336 3.50 -0.31 -45.47
CA VAL A 336 4.04 -0.19 -46.84
C VAL A 336 3.25 0.84 -47.64
N ALA A 337 1.92 0.84 -47.56
CA ALA A 337 1.10 1.83 -48.26
C ALA A 337 1.40 3.27 -47.81
N VAL A 338 1.59 3.48 -46.51
CA VAL A 338 1.99 4.78 -45.95
C VAL A 338 3.41 5.15 -46.41
N ALA A 339 4.38 4.23 -46.34
CA ALA A 339 5.75 4.48 -46.79
C ALA A 339 5.83 4.83 -48.29
N LEU A 340 5.04 4.15 -49.13
CA LEU A 340 4.94 4.44 -50.56
C LEU A 340 4.28 5.80 -50.84
N SER A 341 3.40 6.30 -49.96
CA SER A 341 2.80 7.63 -50.08
C SER A 341 3.76 8.80 -49.84
N PHE A 342 4.93 8.53 -49.24
CA PHE A 342 6.00 9.51 -49.02
C PHE A 342 7.12 9.47 -50.07
N LEU A 343 7.05 8.57 -51.05
CA LEU A 343 7.99 8.60 -52.16
C LEU A 343 7.63 9.74 -53.13
N PRO A 344 8.60 10.55 -53.56
CA PRO A 344 8.36 11.59 -54.54
C PRO A 344 7.88 10.94 -55.84
N VAL A 345 6.72 11.37 -56.33
CA VAL A 345 6.23 11.00 -57.66
C VAL A 345 7.26 11.54 -58.66
N VAL A 346 8.03 10.64 -59.28
CA VAL A 346 8.92 11.01 -60.39
C VAL A 346 7.99 11.38 -61.56
N GLY A 347 7.76 12.68 -61.71
CA GLY A 347 7.04 13.24 -62.85
C GLY A 347 7.79 12.90 -64.14
N SER A 348 7.06 12.32 -65.09
CA SER A 348 7.43 12.29 -66.51
C SER A 348 7.01 13.59 -67.17
#